data_AF-A0A2D7NER1-F1
#
_entry.id   AF-A0A2D7NER1-F1
#
_cell.length_a   1.000
_cell.length_b   1.000
_cell.length_c   1.000
_cell.angle_alpha   90.00
_cell.angle_beta   90.00
_cell.angle_gamma   90.00
#
_symmetry.space_group_name_H-M   'P 1'
#
loop_
_entity.id
_entity.type
_entity.pdbx_description
1 polymer ?
#
loop_
_entity_poly.entity_id
_entity_poly.type
_entity_poly.pdbx_seq_one_letter_code
_entity_poly.pdbx_strand_id
1 'polypeptide(L)'
;MRASNLLKWKRTLNELRFKHSELEFIEDINESHAQEFQMYLEEYCRKKEVDLVDLNKNLLAAQSLKIGQQQQERLNLPDTEIDETGALVVYHDTPDPVTDDEVLVKDGRELSDAFAKLFKQIALYLHPDRLQNLSDDEKEERLELFKEAQKALKEERYYFLLDLSERFGVRTPKNYKQQTRWMKSKIHEIDSQISQEKGTYNYKYAECETEEDRERLMRNFIYQVFKVHVE
;
A
#
# COMPACT_ATOMS: atom_id res chain seq x y z
N MET A 1 21.01 -3.32 29.20
CA MET A 1 20.08 -3.16 28.06
C MET A 1 18.76 -3.80 28.46
N ARG A 2 17.61 -3.11 28.43
CA ARG A 2 16.36 -3.66 29.00
C ARG A 2 15.74 -4.67 28.01
N ALA A 3 15.62 -5.94 28.41
CA ALA A 3 14.97 -7.01 27.64
C ALA A 3 13.59 -6.61 27.09
N SER A 4 12.88 -5.74 27.82
CA SER A 4 11.60 -5.14 27.40
C SER A 4 11.66 -4.43 26.04
N ASN A 5 12.73 -3.68 25.73
CA ASN A 5 12.82 -2.96 24.45
C ASN A 5 13.00 -3.92 23.27
N LEU A 6 13.77 -5.00 23.47
CA LEU A 6 13.96 -6.03 22.45
C LEU A 6 12.66 -6.81 22.21
N LEU A 7 11.93 -7.14 23.27
CA LEU A 7 10.64 -7.82 23.15
C LEU A 7 9.60 -6.97 22.41
N LYS A 8 9.51 -5.68 22.75
CA LYS A 8 8.64 -4.73 22.04
C LYS A 8 9.02 -4.63 20.57
N TRP A 9 10.31 -4.48 20.28
CA TRP A 9 10.81 -4.43 18.90
C TRP A 9 10.45 -5.69 18.11
N LYS A 10 10.67 -6.90 18.67
CA LYS A 10 10.30 -8.15 18.01
C LYS A 10 8.80 -8.25 17.71
N ARG A 11 7.96 -7.84 18.67
CA ARG A 11 6.51 -7.81 18.49
C ARG A 11 6.11 -6.89 17.35
N THR A 12 6.60 -5.64 17.37
CA THR A 12 6.27 -4.64 16.34
C THR A 12 6.83 -5.03 14.97
N LEU A 13 8.00 -5.68 14.90
CA LEU A 13 8.53 -6.21 13.65
C LEU A 13 7.63 -7.30 13.06
N ASN A 14 7.16 -8.24 13.88
CA ASN A 14 6.25 -9.29 13.42
C ASN A 14 4.90 -8.72 12.95
N GLU A 15 4.39 -7.71 13.65
CA GLU A 15 3.18 -6.99 13.26
C GLU A 15 3.37 -6.28 11.92
N LEU A 16 4.48 -5.58 11.72
CA LEU A 16 4.81 -4.95 10.43
C LEU A 16 4.91 -5.97 9.29
N ARG A 17 5.55 -7.13 9.53
CA ARG A 17 5.62 -8.23 8.54
C ARG A 17 4.23 -8.73 8.18
N PHE A 18 3.38 -8.97 9.18
CA PHE A 18 2.00 -9.40 8.96
C PHE A 18 1.23 -8.37 8.12
N LYS A 19 1.38 -7.08 8.41
CA LYS A 19 0.70 -6.01 7.69
C LYS A 19 1.14 -5.87 6.24
N HIS A 20 2.43 -6.02 5.95
CA HIS A 20 2.88 -6.09 4.56
C HIS A 20 2.29 -7.28 3.81
N SER A 21 2.28 -8.47 4.43
CA SER A 21 1.68 -9.66 3.82
C SER A 21 0.16 -9.52 3.64
N GLU A 22 -0.53 -8.85 4.56
CA GLU A 22 -1.96 -8.54 4.42
C GLU A 22 -2.20 -7.60 3.24
N LEU A 23 -1.39 -6.54 3.09
CA LEU A 23 -1.50 -5.60 1.97
C LEU A 23 -1.26 -6.30 0.63
N GLU A 24 -0.15 -7.04 0.49
CA GLU A 24 0.17 -7.79 -0.74
C GLU A 24 -0.98 -8.75 -1.12
N PHE A 25 -1.56 -9.44 -0.13
CA PHE A 25 -2.70 -10.34 -0.37
C PHE A 25 -3.95 -9.59 -0.88
N ILE A 26 -4.22 -8.39 -0.36
CA ILE A 26 -5.37 -7.58 -0.80
C ILE A 26 -5.12 -7.00 -2.20
N GLU A 27 -3.90 -6.55 -2.47
CA GLU A 27 -3.48 -6.10 -3.81
C GLU A 27 -3.69 -7.22 -4.83
N ASP A 28 -3.25 -8.45 -4.53
CA ASP A 28 -3.46 -9.63 -5.37
C ASP A 28 -4.95 -9.93 -5.63
N ILE A 29 -5.81 -9.79 -4.61
CA ILE A 29 -7.28 -9.91 -4.77
C ILE A 29 -7.78 -8.85 -5.74
N ASN A 30 -7.36 -7.59 -5.56
CA ASN A 30 -7.81 -6.48 -6.38
C ASN A 30 -7.40 -6.62 -7.85
N GLU A 31 -6.18 -7.10 -8.10
CA GLU A 31 -5.69 -7.38 -9.44
C GLU A 31 -6.44 -8.56 -10.08
N SER A 32 -6.63 -9.65 -9.33
CA SER A 32 -7.27 -10.87 -9.84
C SER A 32 -8.74 -10.65 -10.19
N HIS A 33 -9.48 -9.90 -9.36
CA HIS A 33 -10.90 -9.65 -9.57
C HIS A 33 -11.19 -8.40 -10.42
N ALA A 34 -10.18 -7.62 -10.82
CA ALA A 34 -10.38 -6.45 -11.67
C ALA A 34 -11.05 -6.82 -13.01
N GLN A 35 -10.59 -7.90 -13.65
CA GLN A 35 -11.15 -8.35 -14.92
C GLN A 35 -12.59 -8.87 -14.75
N GLU A 36 -12.84 -9.63 -13.69
CA GLU A 36 -14.17 -10.18 -13.41
C GLU A 36 -15.19 -9.07 -13.12
N PHE A 37 -14.79 -8.09 -12.31
CA PHE A 37 -15.61 -6.91 -12.02
C PHE A 37 -15.97 -6.16 -13.32
N GLN A 38 -14.98 -5.91 -14.18
CA GLN A 38 -15.20 -5.23 -15.46
C GLN A 38 -16.16 -6.00 -16.37
N MET A 39 -15.97 -7.31 -16.50
CA MET A 39 -16.86 -8.16 -17.30
C MET A 39 -18.30 -8.14 -16.75
N TYR A 40 -18.45 -8.22 -15.44
CA TYR A 40 -19.76 -8.18 -14.78
C TYR A 40 -20.45 -6.82 -14.98
N LEU A 41 -19.70 -5.72 -14.86
CA LEU A 41 -20.22 -4.37 -15.11
C LEU A 41 -20.74 -4.23 -16.54
N GLU A 42 -19.99 -4.70 -17.53
CA GLU A 42 -20.42 -4.67 -18.94
C GLU A 42 -21.69 -5.50 -19.18
N GLU A 43 -21.78 -6.68 -18.58
CA GLU A 43 -22.97 -7.52 -18.66
C GLU A 43 -24.17 -6.84 -17.97
N TYR A 44 -23.96 -6.26 -16.79
CA TYR A 44 -24.97 -5.54 -16.03
C TYR A 44 -25.54 -4.36 -16.83
N CYS A 45 -24.66 -3.53 -17.40
CA CYS A 45 -25.06 -2.42 -18.26
C CYS A 45 -25.82 -2.89 -19.49
N ARG A 46 -25.38 -3.99 -20.13
CA ARG A 46 -26.09 -4.57 -21.29
C ARG A 46 -27.50 -5.04 -20.93
N LYS A 47 -27.67 -5.73 -19.79
CA LYS A 47 -28.98 -6.21 -19.30
C LYS A 47 -29.94 -5.08 -18.99
N LYS A 48 -29.42 -3.96 -18.49
CA LYS A 48 -30.20 -2.78 -18.09
C LYS A 48 -30.31 -1.72 -19.20
N GLU A 49 -29.87 -2.04 -20.41
CA GLU A 49 -29.87 -1.13 -21.58
C GLU A 49 -29.13 0.19 -21.32
N VAL A 50 -28.10 0.15 -20.47
CA VAL A 50 -27.22 1.29 -20.15
C VAL A 50 -26.05 1.29 -21.13
N ASP A 51 -25.93 2.34 -21.94
CA ASP A 51 -24.78 2.50 -22.84
C ASP A 51 -23.55 3.01 -22.08
N LEU A 52 -22.67 2.09 -21.69
CA LEU A 52 -21.42 2.38 -21.00
C LEU A 52 -20.50 3.31 -21.80
N VAL A 53 -20.52 3.20 -23.14
CA VAL A 53 -19.67 4.02 -24.02
C VAL A 53 -20.15 5.46 -24.04
N ASP A 54 -21.47 5.67 -24.08
CA ASP A 54 -22.07 7.00 -24.00
C ASP A 54 -21.85 7.62 -22.61
N LEU A 55 -22.02 6.85 -21.53
CA LEU A 55 -21.73 7.30 -20.17
C LEU A 55 -20.28 7.74 -19.98
N ASN A 56 -19.32 6.98 -20.51
CA ASN A 56 -17.91 7.33 -20.40
C ASN A 56 -17.54 8.57 -21.22
N LYS A 57 -18.13 8.73 -22.41
CA LYS A 57 -17.99 9.96 -23.22
C LYS A 57 -18.57 11.18 -22.49
N ASN A 58 -19.74 11.04 -21.89
CA ASN A 58 -20.40 12.11 -21.13
C ASN A 58 -19.61 12.48 -19.87
N LEU A 59 -19.00 11.50 -19.18
CA LEU A 59 -18.11 11.74 -18.05
C LEU A 59 -16.88 12.56 -18.46
N LEU A 60 -16.19 12.15 -19.52
CA LEU A 60 -15.01 12.86 -20.04
C LEU A 60 -15.38 14.26 -20.54
N ALA A 61 -16.52 14.41 -21.23
CA ALA A 61 -17.02 15.71 -21.67
C ALA A 61 -17.31 16.63 -20.46
N ALA A 62 -18.00 16.12 -19.43
CA ALA A 62 -18.30 16.87 -18.21
C ALA A 62 -17.03 17.27 -17.44
N GLN A 63 -16.01 16.41 -17.40
CA GLN A 63 -14.70 16.74 -16.82
C GLN A 63 -13.98 17.82 -17.63
N SER A 64 -13.99 17.73 -18.96
CA SER A 64 -13.35 18.73 -19.83
C SER A 64 -14.03 20.11 -19.77
N LEU A 65 -15.36 20.15 -19.58
CA LEU A 65 -16.13 21.39 -19.40
C LEU A 65 -15.84 22.08 -18.05
N LYS A 66 -15.65 21.29 -16.98
CA LYS A 66 -15.26 21.81 -15.65
C LYS A 66 -13.83 22.38 -15.62
N ILE A 67 -12.94 21.92 -16.49
CA ILE A 67 -11.59 22.48 -16.63
C ILE A 67 -11.63 23.84 -17.36
N GLY A 68 -12.64 24.10 -18.19
CA GLY A 68 -12.81 25.36 -18.93
C GLY A 68 -13.64 26.43 -18.23
N GLN A 69 -14.42 26.09 -17.20
CA GLN A 69 -15.27 27.02 -16.47
C GLN A 69 -15.05 26.83 -14.96
N GLN A 70 -14.61 27.90 -14.29
CA GLN A 70 -14.49 28.07 -12.83
C GLN A 70 -13.16 27.69 -12.17
N GLN A 71 -12.28 28.68 -12.24
CA GLN A 71 -11.36 29.10 -11.18
C GLN A 71 -12.09 29.77 -9.97
N GLN A 72 -13.42 29.68 -9.83
CA GLN A 72 -14.17 30.37 -8.77
C GLN A 72 -15.56 29.72 -8.57
N GLU A 73 -15.63 28.75 -7.66
CA GLU A 73 -16.75 28.52 -6.73
C GLU A 73 -16.34 27.39 -5.77
N ARG A 74 -15.78 27.77 -4.61
CA ARG A 74 -15.59 26.84 -3.49
C ARG A 74 -16.96 26.51 -2.93
N LEU A 75 -17.49 25.36 -3.31
CA LEU A 75 -18.59 24.71 -2.58
C LEU A 75 -18.07 24.40 -1.16
N ASN A 76 -18.73 24.99 -0.15
CA ASN A 76 -18.63 24.53 1.23
C ASN A 76 -19.26 23.14 1.30
N LEU A 77 -18.44 22.11 1.10
CA LEU A 77 -18.73 20.75 1.56
C LEU A 77 -18.22 20.62 3.02
N PRO A 78 -18.91 19.83 3.87
CA PRO A 78 -18.41 19.53 5.21
C PRO A 78 -17.05 18.85 5.12
N ASP A 79 -16.12 19.27 5.98
CA ASP A 79 -14.70 18.91 5.97
C ASP A 79 -14.49 17.40 5.74
N THR A 80 -14.09 17.05 4.52
CA THR A 80 -13.49 15.75 4.20
C THR A 80 -12.34 16.06 3.27
N GLU A 81 -11.12 16.01 3.80
CA GLU A 81 -9.89 16.22 3.04
C GLU A 81 -9.74 15.06 2.04
N ILE A 82 -9.61 15.39 0.76
CA ILE A 82 -9.40 14.46 -0.35
C ILE A 82 -7.95 14.67 -0.81
N ASP A 83 -7.15 13.60 -0.84
CA ASP A 83 -5.78 13.68 -1.34
C ASP A 83 -5.72 13.68 -2.88
N GLU A 84 -4.52 13.90 -3.42
CA GLU A 84 -4.24 14.03 -4.85
C GLU A 84 -4.56 12.77 -5.68
N THR A 85 -5.01 11.68 -5.04
CA THR A 85 -5.42 10.42 -5.69
C THR A 85 -6.94 10.16 -5.66
N GLY A 86 -7.73 11.05 -5.05
CA GLY A 86 -9.19 10.98 -5.09
C GLY A 86 -9.82 9.94 -4.15
N ALA A 87 -9.08 9.48 -3.13
CA ALA A 87 -9.60 8.59 -2.08
C ALA A 87 -10.26 9.38 -0.93
N LEU A 88 -11.37 8.85 -0.40
CA LEU A 88 -12.10 9.40 0.73
C LEU A 88 -11.48 8.90 2.05
N VAL A 89 -10.78 9.76 2.79
CA VAL A 89 -10.13 9.39 4.07
C VAL A 89 -11.12 9.56 5.22
N VAL A 90 -11.44 8.45 5.91
CA VAL A 90 -12.13 8.48 7.22
C VAL A 90 -11.07 8.38 8.30
N TYR A 91 -10.80 9.49 8.99
CA TYR A 91 -9.88 9.50 10.13
C TYR A 91 -10.50 8.72 11.29
N HIS A 92 -9.97 7.54 11.57
CA HIS A 92 -10.14 6.92 12.87
C HIS A 92 -9.15 7.59 13.83
N ASP A 93 -9.66 8.55 14.61
CA ASP A 93 -8.96 9.11 15.77
C ASP A 93 -8.67 8.00 16.78
N THR A 94 -7.47 7.43 16.69
CA THR A 94 -6.84 6.80 17.85
C THR A 94 -5.80 7.77 18.40
N PRO A 95 -6.03 8.38 19.57
CA PRO A 95 -5.06 9.25 20.19
C PRO A 95 -3.95 8.38 20.78
N ASP A 96 -2.78 8.41 20.16
CA ASP A 96 -1.51 8.00 20.77
C ASP A 96 -0.44 9.05 20.48
N PRO A 97 0.56 9.19 21.37
CA PRO A 97 1.04 10.49 21.83
C PRO A 97 1.74 11.26 20.74
N VAL A 98 1.42 12.56 20.67
CA VAL A 98 2.11 13.61 19.93
C VAL A 98 3.62 13.36 20.02
N THR A 99 4.17 12.76 18.98
CA THR A 99 5.61 12.53 18.89
C THR A 99 6.09 13.70 18.04
N ASP A 100 6.75 14.65 18.69
CA ASP A 100 7.33 15.86 18.10
C ASP A 100 7.90 15.58 16.70
N ASP A 101 7.41 16.30 15.67
CA ASP A 101 7.77 16.07 14.27
C ASP A 101 9.30 16.12 14.05
N GLU A 102 10.00 16.95 14.84
CA GLU A 102 11.46 17.02 14.83
C GLU A 102 12.13 15.70 15.26
N VAL A 103 11.52 14.97 16.19
CA VAL A 103 12.02 13.66 16.67
C VAL A 103 11.85 12.60 15.59
N LEU A 104 10.74 12.62 14.85
CA LEU A 104 10.50 11.68 13.75
C LEU A 104 11.47 11.91 12.58
N VAL A 105 11.70 13.17 12.21
CA VAL A 105 12.66 13.53 11.13
C VAL A 105 14.08 13.11 11.50
N LYS A 106 14.49 13.34 12.75
CA LYS A 106 15.82 12.93 13.21
C LYS A 106 15.96 11.41 13.26
N ASP A 107 14.97 10.71 13.82
CA ASP A 107 14.94 9.24 13.84
C ASP A 107 15.00 8.67 12.42
N GLY A 108 14.30 9.27 11.45
CA GLY A 108 14.30 8.85 10.04
C GLY A 108 15.69 8.88 9.40
N ARG A 109 16.45 9.96 9.62
CA ARG A 109 17.84 10.06 9.13
C ARG A 109 18.76 9.05 9.80
N GLU A 110 18.67 8.91 11.13
CA GLU A 110 19.47 7.94 11.88
C GLU A 110 19.16 6.48 11.47
N LEU A 111 17.89 6.19 11.15
CA LEU A 111 17.45 4.90 10.65
C LEU A 111 17.97 4.63 9.23
N SER A 112 17.77 5.58 8.31
CA SER A 112 18.26 5.48 6.94
C SER A 112 19.76 5.23 6.91
N ASP A 113 20.55 5.95 7.70
CA ASP A 113 22.00 5.73 7.82
C ASP A 113 22.35 4.34 8.39
N ALA A 114 21.59 3.87 9.39
CA ALA A 114 21.81 2.56 10.00
C ALA A 114 21.48 1.41 9.02
N PHE A 115 20.38 1.52 8.29
CA PHE A 115 19.97 0.53 7.29
C PHE A 115 20.80 0.59 6.01
N ALA A 116 21.30 1.77 5.61
CA ALA A 116 22.28 1.87 4.53
C ALA A 116 23.60 1.16 4.88
N LYS A 117 24.04 1.22 6.15
CA LYS A 117 25.18 0.43 6.62
C LYS A 117 24.88 -1.07 6.64
N LEU A 118 23.69 -1.45 7.08
CA LEU A 118 23.25 -2.86 7.07
C LEU A 118 23.20 -3.40 5.63
N PHE A 119 22.61 -2.66 4.70
CA PHE A 119 22.58 -3.00 3.28
C PHE A 119 24.00 -3.17 2.72
N LYS A 120 24.93 -2.26 3.02
CA LYS A 120 26.34 -2.42 2.60
C LYS A 120 26.95 -3.71 3.13
N GLN A 121 26.63 -4.13 4.35
CA GLN A 121 27.11 -5.39 4.91
C GLN A 121 26.48 -6.60 4.24
N ILE A 122 25.17 -6.57 3.95
CA ILE A 122 24.45 -7.62 3.22
C ILE A 122 24.96 -7.73 1.78
N ALA A 123 25.16 -6.59 1.12
CA ALA A 123 25.70 -6.49 -0.23
C ALA A 123 27.05 -7.22 -0.35
N LEU A 124 27.90 -7.21 0.68
CA LEU A 124 29.16 -7.97 0.66
C LEU A 124 28.97 -9.49 0.54
N TYR A 125 27.80 -10.04 0.86
CA TYR A 125 27.48 -11.46 0.70
C TYR A 125 26.71 -11.76 -0.60
N LEU A 126 25.94 -10.78 -1.07
CA LEU A 126 25.08 -10.91 -2.26
C LEU A 126 25.74 -10.40 -3.56
N HIS A 127 26.83 -9.64 -3.49
CA HIS A 127 27.42 -8.99 -4.66
C HIS A 127 27.98 -10.03 -5.67
N PRO A 128 27.72 -9.86 -6.99
CA PRO A 128 28.09 -10.83 -8.04
C PRO A 128 29.59 -11.18 -8.05
N ASP A 129 30.44 -10.23 -7.68
CA ASP A 129 31.90 -10.41 -7.60
C ASP A 129 32.35 -11.46 -6.57
N ARG A 130 31.51 -11.77 -5.56
CA ARG A 130 31.78 -12.82 -4.57
C ARG A 130 31.14 -14.16 -4.90
N LEU A 131 30.46 -14.27 -6.03
CA LEU A 131 29.69 -15.44 -6.43
C LEU A 131 30.43 -16.36 -7.43
N GLN A 132 31.74 -16.16 -7.59
CA GLN A 132 32.54 -16.86 -8.61
C GLN A 132 32.57 -18.40 -8.44
N ASN A 133 32.27 -18.92 -7.24
CA ASN A 133 32.34 -20.35 -6.91
C ASN A 133 30.96 -21.03 -6.77
N LEU A 134 29.86 -20.37 -7.14
CA LEU A 134 28.50 -20.89 -6.97
C LEU A 134 27.94 -21.40 -8.31
N SER A 135 26.88 -22.22 -8.24
CA SER A 135 26.16 -22.63 -9.45
C SER A 135 25.51 -21.41 -10.12
N ASP A 136 25.15 -21.53 -11.39
CA ASP A 136 24.49 -20.43 -12.10
C ASP A 136 23.12 -20.11 -11.49
N ASP A 137 22.39 -21.13 -11.00
CA ASP A 137 21.13 -20.96 -10.25
C ASP A 137 21.33 -20.18 -8.94
N GLU A 138 22.37 -20.50 -8.16
CA GLU A 138 22.69 -19.80 -6.92
C GLU A 138 23.17 -18.36 -7.15
N LYS A 139 23.80 -18.09 -8.29
CA LYS A 139 24.18 -16.73 -8.70
C LYS A 139 22.94 -15.91 -9.02
N GLU A 140 21.99 -16.49 -9.74
CA GLU A 140 20.73 -15.85 -10.09
C GLU A 140 19.92 -15.50 -8.83
N GLU A 141 19.73 -16.46 -7.92
CA GLU A 141 19.01 -16.23 -6.65
C GLU A 141 19.66 -15.08 -5.85
N ARG A 142 20.99 -15.06 -5.71
CA ARG A 142 21.67 -14.01 -4.96
C ARG A 142 21.60 -12.64 -5.64
N LEU A 143 21.57 -12.62 -6.96
CA LEU A 143 21.42 -11.38 -7.73
C LEU A 143 19.98 -10.83 -7.61
N GLU A 144 18.98 -11.71 -7.57
CA GLU A 144 17.60 -11.33 -7.24
C GLU A 144 17.49 -10.77 -5.83
N LEU A 145 18.04 -11.47 -4.83
CA LEU A 145 18.08 -10.98 -3.44
C LEU A 145 18.80 -9.64 -3.32
N PHE A 146 19.85 -9.40 -4.13
CA PHE A 146 20.54 -8.11 -4.16
C PHE A 146 19.66 -6.99 -4.72
N LYS A 147 18.97 -7.25 -5.84
CA LYS A 147 18.01 -6.29 -6.43
C LYS A 147 16.88 -5.98 -5.45
N GLU A 148 16.35 -7.00 -4.79
CA GLU A 148 15.28 -6.88 -3.82
C GLU A 148 15.74 -6.11 -2.58
N ALA A 149 16.95 -6.39 -2.07
CA ALA A 149 17.54 -5.62 -0.97
C ALA A 149 17.74 -4.14 -1.33
N GLN A 150 18.12 -3.86 -2.57
CA GLN A 150 18.26 -2.49 -3.07
C GLN A 150 16.90 -1.79 -3.19
N LYS A 151 15.87 -2.50 -3.67
CA LYS A 151 14.49 -2.01 -3.74
C LYS A 151 13.97 -1.73 -2.31
N ALA A 152 14.19 -2.65 -1.38
CA ALA A 152 13.80 -2.50 0.01
C ALA A 152 14.46 -1.31 0.71
N LEU A 153 15.72 -0.99 0.39
CA LEU A 153 16.36 0.22 0.94
C LEU A 153 15.73 1.51 0.39
N LYS A 154 15.32 1.53 -0.89
CA LYS A 154 14.72 2.71 -1.53
C LYS A 154 13.28 2.95 -1.07
N GLU A 155 12.51 1.88 -0.90
CA GLU A 155 11.11 1.90 -0.47
C GLU A 155 10.95 1.88 1.06
N GLU A 156 12.05 2.03 1.78
CA GLU A 156 12.11 1.97 3.25
C GLU A 156 11.52 0.67 3.84
N ARG A 157 11.51 -0.44 3.09
CA ARG A 157 11.11 -1.78 3.55
C ARG A 157 12.21 -2.42 4.40
N TYR A 158 12.56 -1.77 5.51
CA TYR A 158 13.68 -2.18 6.35
C TYR A 158 13.50 -3.55 7.02
N TYR A 159 12.27 -4.06 7.17
CA TYR A 159 12.01 -5.42 7.67
C TYR A 159 12.69 -6.47 6.79
N PHE A 160 12.68 -6.29 5.46
CA PHE A 160 13.33 -7.20 4.53
C PHE A 160 14.85 -7.23 4.71
N LEU A 161 15.47 -6.08 4.97
CA LEU A 161 16.90 -6.02 5.29
C LEU A 161 17.23 -6.71 6.62
N LEU A 162 16.33 -6.67 7.60
CA LEU A 162 16.49 -7.41 8.85
C LEU A 162 16.41 -8.93 8.60
N ASP A 163 15.50 -9.38 7.75
CA ASP A 163 15.36 -10.80 7.39
C ASP A 163 16.59 -11.34 6.67
N LEU A 164 17.10 -10.57 5.70
CA LEU A 164 18.37 -10.88 5.04
C LEU A 164 19.54 -10.89 6.03
N SER A 165 19.56 -9.96 6.99
CA SER A 165 20.62 -9.94 7.98
C SER A 165 20.63 -11.18 8.87
N GLU A 166 19.45 -11.71 9.22
CA GLU A 166 19.31 -12.97 9.95
C GLU A 166 19.74 -14.16 9.08
N ARG A 167 19.32 -14.19 7.81
CA ARG A 167 19.68 -15.24 6.84
C ARG A 167 21.19 -15.35 6.60
N PHE A 168 21.88 -14.21 6.51
CA PHE A 168 23.34 -14.16 6.25
C PHE A 168 24.20 -13.96 7.51
N GLY A 169 23.59 -13.98 8.70
CA GLY A 169 24.32 -13.80 9.98
C GLY A 169 24.98 -12.42 10.13
N VAL A 170 24.43 -11.40 9.49
CA VAL A 170 24.90 -10.01 9.56
C VAL A 170 24.36 -9.36 10.83
N ARG A 171 25.19 -8.54 11.50
CA ARG A 171 24.79 -7.89 12.75
C ARG A 171 23.75 -6.79 12.50
N THR A 172 22.59 -6.91 13.16
CA THR A 172 21.53 -5.90 13.09
C THR A 172 21.86 -4.63 13.88
N PRO A 173 21.41 -3.45 13.40
CA PRO A 173 21.46 -2.22 14.17
C PRO A 173 20.67 -2.33 15.48
N LYS A 174 21.23 -1.81 16.59
CA LYS A 174 20.66 -1.92 17.95
C LYS A 174 19.81 -0.72 18.39
N ASN A 175 19.49 0.19 17.47
CA ASN A 175 18.62 1.35 17.68
C ASN A 175 17.13 0.94 17.77
N TYR A 176 16.82 -0.03 18.63
CA TYR A 176 15.51 -0.67 18.73
C TYR A 176 14.38 0.30 19.07
N LYS A 177 14.65 1.38 19.83
CA LYS A 177 13.63 2.38 20.16
C LYS A 177 13.20 3.17 18.93
N GLN A 178 14.17 3.68 18.17
CA GLN A 178 13.95 4.39 16.92
C GLN A 178 13.25 3.48 15.92
N GLN A 179 13.77 2.26 15.74
CA GLN A 179 13.14 1.25 14.87
C GLN A 179 11.69 0.96 15.31
N THR A 180 11.41 0.83 16.60
CA THR A 180 10.03 0.58 17.08
C THR A 180 9.10 1.74 16.77
N ARG A 181 9.55 2.99 16.94
CA ARG A 181 8.74 4.18 16.59
C ARG A 181 8.45 4.24 15.10
N TRP A 182 9.47 4.05 14.28
CA TRP A 182 9.34 4.01 12.84
C TRP A 182 8.41 2.88 12.37
N MET A 183 8.59 1.65 12.88
CA MET A 183 7.73 0.53 12.52
C MET A 183 6.26 0.80 12.88
N LYS A 184 5.97 1.46 14.00
CA LYS A 184 4.60 1.88 14.34
C LYS A 184 4.01 2.88 13.35
N SER A 185 4.78 3.90 12.97
CA SER A 185 4.36 4.85 11.93
C SER A 185 4.05 4.12 10.63
N LYS A 186 4.93 3.21 10.22
CA LYS A 186 4.78 2.43 9.00
C LYS A 186 3.57 1.48 9.05
N ILE A 187 3.29 0.87 10.21
CA ILE A 187 2.08 0.06 10.41
C ILE A 187 0.83 0.92 10.17
N HIS A 188 0.78 2.14 10.70
CA HIS A 188 -0.36 3.04 10.46
C HIS A 188 -0.51 3.44 8.98
N GLU A 189 0.58 3.71 8.29
CA GLU A 189 0.58 3.96 6.85
C GLU A 189 0.02 2.75 6.07
N ILE A 190 0.48 1.55 6.40
CA ILE A 190 0.03 0.32 5.74
C ILE A 190 -1.44 0.00 6.08
N ASP A 191 -1.87 0.23 7.32
CA ASP A 191 -3.29 0.08 7.70
C ASP A 191 -4.17 1.04 6.89
N SER A 192 -3.70 2.26 6.63
CA SER A 192 -4.40 3.21 5.76
C SER A 192 -4.48 2.69 4.32
N GLN A 193 -3.37 2.17 3.77
CA GLN A 193 -3.35 1.56 2.44
C GLN A 193 -4.28 0.34 2.35
N ILE A 194 -4.23 -0.57 3.33
CA ILE A 194 -5.14 -1.71 3.44
C ILE A 194 -6.60 -1.25 3.44
N SER A 195 -6.93 -0.19 4.18
CA SER A 195 -8.28 0.35 4.21
C SER A 195 -8.70 0.96 2.87
N GLN A 196 -7.78 1.58 2.13
CA GLN A 196 -8.03 2.10 0.79
C GLN A 196 -8.28 0.96 -0.19
N GLU A 197 -7.40 -0.04 -0.21
CA GLU A 197 -7.49 -1.22 -1.09
C GLU A 197 -8.78 -2.02 -0.83
N LYS A 198 -9.15 -2.25 0.44
CA LYS A 198 -10.44 -2.86 0.82
C LYS A 198 -11.65 -1.99 0.44
N GLY A 199 -11.45 -0.68 0.32
CA GLY A 199 -12.48 0.26 -0.10
C GLY A 199 -12.83 0.19 -1.59
N THR A 200 -11.95 -0.39 -2.41
CA THR A 200 -12.12 -0.48 -3.86
C THR A 200 -13.33 -1.34 -4.25
N TYR A 201 -13.86 -1.08 -5.45
CA TYR A 201 -14.97 -1.87 -5.99
C TYR A 201 -14.54 -3.30 -6.35
N ASN A 202 -13.28 -3.50 -6.74
CA ASN A 202 -12.74 -4.83 -7.03
C ASN A 202 -12.74 -5.70 -5.76
N TYR A 203 -12.23 -5.16 -4.64
CA TYR A 203 -12.25 -5.88 -3.36
C TYR A 203 -13.67 -6.20 -2.91
N LYS A 204 -14.56 -5.21 -2.93
CA LYS A 204 -15.97 -5.39 -2.55
C LYS A 204 -16.68 -6.40 -3.44
N TYR A 205 -16.32 -6.47 -4.71
CA TYR A 205 -16.85 -7.46 -5.64
C TYR A 205 -16.35 -8.87 -5.31
N ALA A 206 -15.07 -9.02 -4.96
CA ALA A 206 -14.50 -10.29 -4.51
C ALA A 206 -15.17 -10.80 -3.22
N GLU A 207 -15.58 -9.90 -2.31
CA GLU A 207 -16.32 -10.26 -1.09
C GLU A 207 -17.83 -10.52 -1.31
N CYS A 208 -18.37 -10.29 -2.51
CA CYS A 208 -19.78 -10.55 -2.78
C CYS A 208 -20.05 -12.06 -2.93
N GLU A 209 -20.78 -12.64 -1.97
CA GLU A 209 -21.17 -14.04 -1.99
C GLU A 209 -22.39 -14.32 -2.89
N THR A 210 -23.28 -13.33 -3.05
CA THR A 210 -24.54 -13.49 -3.79
C THR A 210 -24.61 -12.59 -5.02
N GLU A 211 -25.44 -13.00 -5.98
CA GLU A 211 -25.73 -12.20 -7.18
C GLU A 211 -26.42 -10.87 -6.83
N GLU A 212 -27.28 -10.87 -5.82
CA GLU A 212 -27.97 -9.66 -5.33
C GLU A 212 -26.99 -8.63 -4.78
N ASP A 213 -25.94 -9.09 -4.07
CA ASP A 213 -24.88 -8.22 -3.57
C ASP A 213 -24.07 -7.59 -4.71
N ARG A 214 -23.76 -8.37 -5.74
CA ARG A 214 -23.05 -7.88 -6.95
C ARG A 214 -23.89 -6.85 -7.71
N GLU A 215 -25.18 -7.10 -7.92
CA GLU A 215 -26.05 -6.12 -8.56
C GLU A 215 -26.17 -4.83 -7.75
N ARG A 216 -26.29 -4.92 -6.42
CA ARG A 216 -26.30 -3.73 -5.54
C ARG A 216 -24.99 -2.97 -5.64
N LEU A 217 -23.86 -3.66 -5.69
CA LEU A 217 -22.55 -3.05 -5.89
C LEU A 217 -22.48 -2.31 -7.23
N MET A 218 -22.98 -2.90 -8.33
CA MET A 218 -23.01 -2.25 -9.64
C MET A 218 -23.91 -1.03 -9.68
N ARG A 219 -25.09 -1.08 -9.05
CA ARG A 219 -25.97 0.11 -8.93
C ARG A 219 -25.26 1.25 -8.22
N ASN A 220 -24.60 0.96 -7.10
CA ASN A 220 -23.84 1.95 -6.34
C ASN A 220 -22.67 2.52 -7.16
N PHE A 221 -21.95 1.66 -7.88
CA PHE A 221 -20.85 2.07 -8.76
C PHE A 221 -21.35 3.03 -9.84
N ILE A 222 -22.38 2.64 -10.59
CA ILE A 222 -22.91 3.45 -11.71
C ILE A 222 -23.45 4.79 -11.19
N TYR A 223 -24.15 4.79 -10.06
CA TYR A 223 -24.62 6.04 -9.46
C TYR A 223 -23.46 6.91 -8.98
N GLN A 224 -22.45 6.33 -8.33
CA GLN A 224 -21.32 7.09 -7.81
C GLN A 224 -20.54 7.75 -8.95
N VAL A 225 -20.22 7.00 -10.00
CA VAL A 225 -19.36 7.42 -11.12
C VAL A 225 -20.12 8.27 -12.13
N PHE A 226 -21.31 7.84 -12.54
CA PHE A 226 -22.05 8.46 -13.66
C PHE A 226 -23.25 9.29 -13.20
N LYS A 227 -23.63 9.25 -11.91
CA LYS A 227 -24.83 9.93 -11.36
C LYS A 227 -26.13 9.49 -12.05
N VAL A 228 -26.16 8.26 -12.56
CA VAL A 228 -27.32 7.65 -13.20
C VAL A 228 -27.96 6.65 -12.25
N HIS A 229 -29.28 6.72 -12.10
CA HIS A 229 -30.06 5.70 -11.41
C HIS A 229 -30.39 4.57 -12.37
N VAL A 230 -30.02 3.35 -11.99
CA VAL A 230 -30.38 2.13 -12.71
C VAL A 230 -31.29 1.32 -11.78
N GLU A 231 -32.54 1.13 -12.19
CA GLU A 231 -33.53 0.29 -11.50
C GLU A 231 -33.27 -1.20 -11.80
#